data_AF-A0A8S3Y5L7-F1
#
_entry.id   AF-A0A8S3Y5L7-F1
#
_cell.length_a   1.000
_cell.length_b   1.000
_cell.length_c   1.000
_cell.angle_alpha   90.00
_cell.angle_beta   90.00
_cell.angle_gamma   90.00
#
_symmetry.space_group_name_H-M   'P 1'
#
loop_
_entity.id
_entity.type
_entity.pdbx_description
1 polymer ?
#
loop_
_entity_poly.entity_id
_entity_poly.type
_entity_poly.pdbx_seq_one_letter_code
_entity_poly.pdbx_strand_id
1 'polypeptide(L)'
;MHLTDLHRCPACYGVSICPELYSNQIILQSERHWSGVFNAKNIYYGYTKSNRKIILKKLAHDWELRKFDSNICKKLNLKDDCKPIHLLNSSNVDEKLLSIVQFNFTWPDSEPRKGLVMCPYAYSIYDFIKPLLDKRTLNYKSEMINIWTMLSINPEPIILQILPKSHGWPVPTYAGVCGRLEVVAHEGEPISSLLHIKWHRKLKYAKKILDAAMDFTFKHDRFRFYLMDWSLDNIVANEKDEISFVDLEDVIVLDKHISPRKDLADWYQRYNRELVGPGFTFSIENMCKHHLSDHNLWAACYIIAGDDKPLLYPIPKTINASRPHLDKLLYECLNSDDRFKTISKLQHYISDMLLDEKLLGLTTVR
;
A
#
# COMPACT_ATOMS: atom_id res chain seq x y z
N MET A 1 8.04 13.16 26.02
CA MET A 1 7.97 12.92 24.55
C MET A 1 8.43 11.50 24.25
N HIS A 2 7.63 10.49 24.67
CA HIS A 2 7.88 9.06 24.45
C HIS A 2 7.34 8.58 23.09
N LEU A 3 6.63 9.44 22.36
CA LEU A 3 5.89 9.06 21.16
C LEU A 3 6.77 8.53 20.02
N THR A 4 8.03 8.94 19.88
CA THR A 4 8.86 8.50 18.73
C THR A 4 9.61 7.20 18.99
N ASP A 5 9.82 6.78 20.24
CA ASP A 5 10.75 5.69 20.59
C ASP A 5 12.16 5.84 20.00
N LEU A 6 12.65 7.08 19.87
CA LEU A 6 13.97 7.37 19.28
C LEU A 6 15.13 6.62 19.98
N HIS A 7 15.01 6.37 21.28
CA HIS A 7 15.99 5.61 22.07
C HIS A 7 16.16 4.14 21.62
N ARG A 8 15.25 3.63 20.77
CA ARG A 8 15.32 2.28 20.19
C ARG A 8 16.16 2.21 18.92
N CYS A 9 16.57 3.35 18.35
CA CYS A 9 17.42 3.33 17.16
C CYS A 9 18.77 2.63 17.42
N PRO A 10 19.31 1.86 16.46
CA PRO A 10 18.91 1.77 15.05
C PRO A 10 17.72 0.82 14.77
N ALA A 11 17.14 0.14 15.78
CA ALA A 11 15.91 -0.64 15.63
C ALA A 11 14.65 0.24 15.57
N CYS A 12 14.64 1.13 14.58
CA CYS A 12 13.62 2.13 14.32
C CYS A 12 13.47 2.33 12.81
N TYR A 13 12.55 3.16 12.36
CA TYR A 13 12.34 3.42 10.92
C TYR A 13 13.36 4.40 10.35
N GLY A 14 13.84 5.34 11.18
CA GLY A 14 14.86 6.30 10.80
C GLY A 14 14.76 7.60 11.61
N VAL A 15 15.45 8.65 11.16
CA VAL A 15 15.52 9.94 11.87
C VAL A 15 15.35 11.16 10.95
N SER A 16 14.88 10.96 9.72
CA SER A 16 14.86 11.97 8.66
C SER A 16 14.04 13.22 8.98
N ILE A 17 12.98 13.10 9.78
CA ILE A 17 12.12 14.23 10.16
C ILE A 17 12.13 14.54 11.67
N CYS A 18 13.09 13.96 12.41
CA CYS A 18 13.22 14.24 13.83
C CYS A 18 13.45 15.75 14.11
N PRO A 19 14.33 16.47 13.41
CA PRO A 19 14.58 17.88 13.68
C PRO A 19 13.30 18.74 13.63
N GLU A 20 12.44 18.52 12.65
CA GLU A 20 11.16 19.21 12.48
C GLU A 20 10.18 18.88 13.61
N LEU A 21 10.13 17.60 14.00
CA LEU A 21 9.25 17.12 15.07
C LEU A 21 9.67 17.67 16.45
N TYR A 22 10.98 17.76 16.73
CA TYR A 22 11.50 18.33 17.99
C TYR A 22 11.60 19.86 18.01
N SER A 23 11.54 20.54 16.85
CA SER A 23 11.56 22.01 16.75
C SER A 23 10.16 22.65 16.71
N ASN A 24 9.13 21.91 17.15
CA ASN A 24 7.72 22.31 17.12
C ASN A 24 7.23 22.73 15.74
N GLN A 25 7.82 22.23 14.64
CA GLN A 25 7.30 22.46 13.29
C GLN A 25 6.08 21.59 12.98
N ILE A 26 5.90 20.53 13.76
CA ILE A 26 4.74 19.65 13.77
C ILE A 26 4.00 19.83 15.08
N ILE A 27 2.70 20.10 15.01
CA ILE A 27 1.81 20.29 16.16
C ILE A 27 0.81 19.15 16.17
N LEU A 28 0.85 18.31 17.19
CA LEU A 28 -0.12 17.24 17.38
C LEU A 28 -1.47 17.84 17.79
N GLN A 29 -2.54 17.35 17.20
CA GLN A 29 -3.88 17.68 17.64
C GLN A 29 -4.11 17.05 19.01
N SER A 30 -4.45 17.86 20.02
CA SER A 30 -4.74 17.37 21.37
C SER A 30 -5.80 16.27 21.30
N GLU A 31 -5.58 15.15 21.99
CA GLU A 31 -6.44 13.97 22.05
C GLU A 31 -7.88 14.33 22.48
N ARG A 32 -8.69 14.83 21.55
CA ARG A 32 -10.13 14.62 21.64
C ARG A 32 -10.32 13.20 21.17
N HIS A 33 -10.35 12.28 22.12
CA HIS A 33 -10.77 10.90 21.94
C HIS A 33 -12.04 10.86 21.09
N TRP A 34 -11.89 10.65 19.79
CA TRP A 34 -12.93 10.01 19.01
C TRP A 34 -12.76 8.53 19.31
N SER A 35 -13.54 8.08 20.29
CA SER A 35 -13.81 6.69 20.58
C SER A 35 -14.46 6.03 19.37
N GLY A 36 -13.62 5.49 18.49
CA GLY A 36 -13.96 4.41 17.58
C GLY A 36 -13.03 3.25 17.93
N VAL A 37 -13.58 2.29 18.65
CA VAL A 37 -13.02 0.99 19.00
C VAL A 37 -12.01 0.50 17.94
N PHE A 38 -10.79 0.12 18.38
CA PHE A 38 -9.63 -0.31 17.57
C PHE A 38 -8.74 0.80 16.97
N ASN A 39 -7.92 1.46 17.81
CA ASN A 39 -6.71 2.16 17.35
C ASN A 39 -5.66 1.11 16.90
N ALA A 40 -5.90 0.48 15.74
CA ALA A 40 -5.22 -0.74 15.36
C ALA A 40 -3.71 -0.57 15.08
N LYS A 41 -3.24 0.66 14.82
CA LYS A 41 -1.83 0.92 14.44
C LYS A 41 -1.23 2.16 15.12
N ASN A 42 -1.84 2.62 16.22
CA ASN A 42 -1.49 3.86 16.94
C ASN A 42 -1.33 5.06 15.99
N ILE A 43 -2.45 5.57 15.52
CA ILE A 43 -2.53 6.69 14.57
C ILE A 43 -2.75 8.01 15.33
N TYR A 44 -1.99 9.05 14.97
CA TYR A 44 -2.07 10.38 15.56
C TYR A 44 -2.24 11.43 14.47
N TYR A 45 -3.05 12.45 14.74
CA TYR A 45 -3.31 13.54 13.81
C TYR A 45 -2.54 14.80 14.22
N GLY A 46 -2.12 15.58 13.23
CA GLY A 46 -1.41 16.82 13.50
C GLY A 46 -1.41 17.77 12.31
N TYR A 47 -0.69 18.88 12.49
CA TYR A 47 -0.54 19.93 11.50
C TYR A 47 0.93 20.38 11.42
N THR A 48 1.38 20.75 10.24
CA THR A 48 2.63 21.52 10.10
C THR A 48 2.42 22.98 10.52
N LYS A 49 3.50 23.73 10.78
CA LYS A 49 3.45 25.19 10.96
C LYS A 49 2.79 25.94 9.79
N SER A 50 2.85 25.37 8.59
CA SER A 50 2.14 25.87 7.39
C SER A 50 0.68 25.42 7.29
N ASN A 51 0.11 24.92 8.39
CA ASN A 51 -1.27 24.46 8.52
C ASN A 51 -1.66 23.32 7.57
N ARG A 52 -0.69 22.46 7.19
CA ARG A 52 -0.98 21.24 6.41
C ARG A 52 -1.30 20.10 7.36
N LYS A 53 -2.43 19.42 7.15
CA LYS A 53 -2.82 18.23 7.90
C LYS A 53 -1.86 17.07 7.64
N ILE A 54 -1.44 16.41 8.70
CA ILE A 54 -0.56 15.24 8.65
C ILE A 54 -1.11 14.12 9.56
N ILE A 55 -0.66 12.90 9.27
CA ILE A 55 -0.91 11.71 10.06
C ILE A 55 0.44 11.15 10.50
N LEU A 56 0.55 10.77 11.77
CA LEU A 56 1.70 10.08 12.32
C LEU A 56 1.28 8.66 12.69
N LYS A 57 2.05 7.66 12.26
CA LYS A 57 1.72 6.25 12.43
C LYS A 57 2.84 5.51 13.14
N LYS A 58 2.52 4.71 14.15
CA LYS A 58 3.48 3.71 14.70
C LYS A 58 3.59 2.46 13.84
N LEU A 59 2.65 2.25 12.92
CA LEU A 59 2.60 1.14 11.98
C LEU A 59 2.51 -0.26 12.61
N ALA A 60 2.23 -0.32 13.91
CA ALA A 60 2.03 -1.54 14.67
C ALA A 60 1.34 -1.22 16.00
N HIS A 61 0.67 -2.21 16.56
CA HIS A 61 0.17 -2.16 17.92
C HIS A 61 1.32 -2.21 18.94
N ASP A 62 1.07 -1.69 20.14
CA ASP A 62 2.07 -1.73 21.23
C ASP A 62 2.51 -3.16 21.58
N TRP A 63 1.63 -4.14 21.46
CA TRP A 63 1.98 -5.54 21.75
C TRP A 63 2.89 -6.14 20.67
N GLU A 64 2.72 -5.76 19.40
CA GLU A 64 3.60 -6.16 18.29
C GLU A 64 4.98 -5.55 18.48
N LEU A 65 5.04 -4.26 18.84
CA LEU A 65 6.29 -3.57 19.14
C LEU A 65 7.02 -4.20 20.34
N ARG A 66 6.30 -4.55 21.42
CA ARG A 66 6.88 -5.27 22.57
C ARG A 66 7.39 -6.66 22.17
N LYS A 67 6.64 -7.40 21.37
CA LYS A 67 7.05 -8.72 20.86
C LYS A 67 8.26 -8.62 19.92
N PHE A 68 8.34 -7.55 19.13
CA PHE A 68 9.52 -7.27 18.31
C PHE A 68 10.74 -7.00 19.20
N ASP A 69 10.60 -6.13 20.20
CA ASP A 69 11.66 -5.78 21.15
C ASP A 69 12.18 -6.98 21.95
N SER A 70 11.30 -7.87 22.40
CA SER A 70 11.71 -9.05 23.16
C SER A 70 12.48 -10.07 22.32
N ASN A 71 12.33 -10.05 20.99
CA ASN A 71 12.91 -11.03 20.09
C ASN A 71 14.07 -10.51 19.25
N ILE A 72 14.32 -9.19 19.22
CA ILE A 72 15.27 -8.57 18.30
C ILE A 72 16.69 -9.10 18.49
N CYS A 73 17.15 -9.24 19.73
CA CYS A 73 18.50 -9.72 20.02
C CYS A 73 18.71 -11.14 19.49
N LYS A 74 17.75 -12.04 19.77
CA LYS A 74 17.74 -13.41 19.26
C LYS A 74 17.70 -13.44 17.73
N LYS A 75 16.81 -12.66 17.10
CA LYS A 75 16.69 -12.59 15.63
C LYS A 75 17.98 -12.09 14.96
N LEU A 76 18.73 -11.21 15.63
CA LEU A 76 19.99 -10.66 15.14
C LEU A 76 21.24 -11.41 15.64
N ASN A 77 21.06 -12.59 16.27
CA ASN A 77 22.12 -13.45 16.81
C ASN A 77 23.04 -12.72 17.82
N LEU A 78 22.46 -11.89 18.68
CA LEU A 78 23.14 -11.17 19.74
C LEU A 78 22.85 -11.81 21.11
N LYS A 79 23.61 -11.41 22.13
CA LYS A 79 23.35 -11.80 23.52
C LYS A 79 21.93 -11.38 23.93
N ASP A 80 21.32 -12.19 24.78
CA ASP A 80 20.08 -11.82 25.46
C ASP A 80 20.26 -10.46 26.17
N ASP A 81 19.20 -9.65 26.19
CA ASP A 81 19.20 -8.28 26.72
C ASP A 81 20.17 -7.29 26.02
N CYS A 82 20.43 -7.50 24.73
CA CYS A 82 21.20 -6.55 23.94
C CYS A 82 20.57 -5.13 23.96
N LYS A 83 21.42 -4.11 24.09
CA LYS A 83 21.02 -2.71 23.95
C LYS A 83 20.92 -2.34 22.46
N PRO A 84 20.12 -1.34 22.07
CA PRO A 84 20.01 -0.90 20.67
C PRO A 84 21.36 -0.62 20.00
N ILE A 85 22.32 -0.02 20.70
CA ILE A 85 23.66 0.24 20.13
C ILE A 85 24.42 -1.05 19.75
N HIS A 86 24.14 -2.18 20.42
CA HIS A 86 24.77 -3.47 20.11
C HIS A 86 24.28 -4.05 18.78
N LEU A 87 23.18 -3.54 18.22
CA LEU A 87 22.66 -4.02 16.94
C LEU A 87 23.61 -3.75 15.77
N LEU A 88 24.46 -2.73 15.89
CA LEU A 88 25.53 -2.43 14.92
C LEU A 88 26.61 -3.52 14.84
N ASN A 89 26.67 -4.40 15.84
CA ASN A 89 27.55 -5.57 15.86
C ASN A 89 26.92 -6.80 15.19
N SER A 90 25.66 -6.72 14.73
CA SER A 90 25.02 -7.83 14.04
C SER A 90 25.74 -8.10 12.72
N SER A 91 25.99 -9.39 12.45
CA SER A 91 26.50 -9.88 11.17
C SER A 91 25.36 -10.37 10.29
N ASN A 92 25.60 -10.42 8.99
CA ASN A 92 24.70 -11.00 7.99
C ASN A 92 23.28 -10.38 7.99
N VAL A 93 23.17 -9.07 8.22
CA VAL A 93 21.87 -8.37 8.15
C VAL A 93 21.23 -8.53 6.76
N ASP A 94 22.04 -8.58 5.70
CA ASP A 94 21.62 -8.85 4.33
C ASP A 94 20.86 -10.19 4.19
N GLU A 95 21.40 -11.28 4.74
CA GLU A 95 20.75 -12.60 4.72
C GLU A 95 19.44 -12.57 5.51
N LYS A 96 19.41 -11.82 6.62
CA LYS A 96 18.20 -11.68 7.45
C LYS A 96 17.13 -10.87 6.72
N LEU A 97 17.48 -9.88 5.91
CA LEU A 97 16.52 -9.17 5.04
C LEU A 97 15.86 -10.12 4.05
N LEU A 98 16.66 -10.96 3.37
CA LEU A 98 16.15 -11.96 2.43
C LEU A 98 15.12 -12.87 3.10
N SER A 99 15.43 -13.34 4.31
CA SER A 99 14.54 -14.25 5.05
C SER A 99 13.17 -13.63 5.39
N ILE A 100 13.07 -12.30 5.53
CA ILE A 100 11.80 -11.64 5.83
C ILE A 100 10.90 -11.62 4.59
N VAL A 101 11.47 -11.31 3.43
CA VAL A 101 10.70 -11.06 2.20
C VAL A 101 10.52 -12.30 1.32
N GLN A 102 11.22 -13.38 1.65
CA GLN A 102 11.09 -14.66 0.97
C GLN A 102 9.74 -15.31 1.26
N PHE A 103 9.08 -15.81 0.23
CA PHE A 103 7.91 -16.68 0.36
C PHE A 103 8.33 -18.15 0.33
N ASN A 104 7.84 -18.94 1.29
CA ASN A 104 8.11 -20.37 1.34
C ASN A 104 7.03 -21.14 0.57
N PHE A 105 7.37 -21.60 -0.63
CA PHE A 105 6.45 -22.38 -1.48
C PHE A 105 6.20 -23.81 -0.99
N THR A 106 7.05 -24.34 -0.10
CA THR A 106 6.97 -25.75 0.34
C THR A 106 6.01 -25.94 1.50
N TRP A 107 5.86 -24.91 2.34
CA TRP A 107 5.02 -24.93 3.52
C TRP A 107 4.31 -23.58 3.62
N PRO A 108 3.16 -23.41 2.94
CA PRO A 108 2.35 -22.22 3.15
C PRO A 108 1.94 -22.16 4.63
N ASP A 109 2.19 -21.02 5.26
CA ASP A 109 1.83 -20.80 6.66
C ASP A 109 0.33 -21.03 6.89
N SER A 110 -0.04 -21.46 8.09
CA SER A 110 -1.46 -21.62 8.47
C SER A 110 -2.23 -20.29 8.53
N GLU A 111 -1.50 -19.17 8.60
CA GLU A 111 -2.04 -17.82 8.58
C GLU A 111 -1.73 -17.15 7.23
N PRO A 112 -2.59 -16.24 6.75
CA PRO A 112 -2.28 -15.43 5.57
C PRO A 112 -0.95 -14.72 5.72
N ARG A 113 -0.10 -14.80 4.70
CA ARG A 113 1.22 -14.18 4.71
C ARG A 113 1.09 -12.65 4.74
N LYS A 114 1.59 -12.01 5.81
CA LYS A 114 1.59 -10.55 6.03
C LYS A 114 2.96 -9.90 5.86
N GLY A 115 3.00 -8.65 5.41
CA GLY A 115 4.20 -7.88 5.12
C GLY A 115 4.61 -7.96 3.65
N LEU A 116 5.78 -7.42 3.34
CA LEU A 116 6.33 -7.43 1.98
C LEU A 116 6.78 -8.83 1.56
N VAL A 117 6.41 -9.23 0.34
CA VAL A 117 6.89 -10.45 -0.33
C VAL A 117 7.61 -10.06 -1.62
N MET A 118 8.84 -10.54 -1.81
CA MET A 118 9.59 -10.35 -3.05
C MET A 118 9.45 -11.56 -3.96
N CYS A 119 9.03 -11.34 -5.21
CA CYS A 119 8.79 -12.39 -6.18
C CYS A 119 9.50 -12.17 -7.53
N PRO A 120 9.84 -13.25 -8.24
CA PRO A 120 9.83 -14.64 -7.76
C PRO A 120 10.99 -14.95 -6.81
N TYR A 121 11.97 -14.04 -6.71
CA TYR A 121 13.18 -14.26 -5.94
C TYR A 121 13.38 -13.18 -4.90
N ALA A 122 13.66 -13.60 -3.66
CA ALA A 122 13.93 -12.69 -2.55
C ALA A 122 15.10 -11.73 -2.81
N TYR A 123 16.11 -12.15 -3.58
CA TYR A 123 17.31 -11.33 -3.85
C TYR A 123 17.02 -10.04 -4.63
N SER A 124 15.86 -9.94 -5.30
CA SER A 124 15.42 -8.69 -5.92
C SER A 124 15.26 -7.56 -4.90
N ILE A 125 15.20 -7.88 -3.59
CA ILE A 125 15.18 -6.88 -2.51
C ILE A 125 16.37 -5.92 -2.58
N TYR A 126 17.56 -6.39 -2.99
CA TYR A 126 18.75 -5.55 -3.02
C TYR A 126 18.64 -4.41 -4.03
N ASP A 127 18.04 -4.69 -5.18
CA ASP A 127 17.75 -3.67 -6.18
C ASP A 127 16.53 -2.82 -5.80
N PHE A 128 15.55 -3.41 -5.11
CA PHE A 128 14.36 -2.72 -4.63
C PHE A 128 14.71 -1.63 -3.60
N ILE A 129 15.56 -1.93 -2.62
CA ILE A 129 15.95 -0.98 -1.57
C ILE A 129 17.15 -0.11 -1.96
N LYS A 130 17.81 -0.38 -3.08
CA LYS A 130 18.96 0.38 -3.56
C LYS A 130 18.72 1.90 -3.61
N PRO A 131 17.55 2.42 -4.04
CA PRO A 131 17.28 3.86 -4.01
C PRO A 131 17.24 4.46 -2.61
N LEU A 132 17.02 3.64 -1.57
CA LEU A 132 16.92 4.06 -0.17
C LEU A 132 18.28 4.09 0.54
N LEU A 133 19.27 3.40 -0.03
CA LEU A 133 20.62 3.29 0.52
C LEU A 133 21.52 4.34 -0.14
N ASP A 134 21.94 5.34 0.62
CA ASP A 134 22.96 6.27 0.14
C ASP A 134 24.34 5.67 0.35
N LYS A 135 25.04 5.36 -0.75
CA LYS A 135 26.41 4.82 -0.72
C LYS A 135 27.44 5.78 -0.13
N ARG A 136 27.08 7.04 0.15
CA ARG A 136 27.98 8.09 0.66
C ARG A 136 27.83 8.37 2.15
N THR A 137 26.89 7.73 2.86
CA THR A 137 26.72 7.96 4.30
C THR A 137 27.67 7.07 5.12
N LEU A 138 28.22 7.65 6.19
CA LEU A 138 29.07 6.97 7.18
C LEU A 138 28.34 5.84 7.94
N ASN A 139 27.05 5.59 7.68
CA ASN A 139 26.17 4.82 8.56
C ASN A 139 25.37 3.71 7.88
N TYR A 140 25.88 3.13 6.77
CA TYR A 140 25.27 2.03 6.02
C TYR A 140 24.69 0.90 6.91
N LYS A 141 25.42 0.49 7.95
CA LYS A 141 24.94 -0.55 8.89
C LYS A 141 23.66 -0.15 9.63
N SER A 142 23.55 1.11 10.06
CA SER A 142 22.33 1.59 10.71
C SER A 142 21.18 1.60 9.72
N GLU A 143 21.39 2.10 8.50
CA GLU A 143 20.36 2.14 7.45
C GLU A 143 19.83 0.73 7.14
N MET A 144 20.72 -0.25 7.06
CA MET A 144 20.34 -1.65 6.88
C MET A 144 19.50 -2.20 8.04
N ILE A 145 19.81 -1.84 9.28
CA ILE A 145 19.00 -2.21 10.45
C ILE A 145 17.66 -1.45 10.44
N ASN A 146 17.63 -0.20 9.97
CA ASN A 146 16.40 0.56 9.79
C ASN A 146 15.48 -0.13 8.78
N ILE A 147 16.00 -0.52 7.61
CA ILE A 147 15.28 -1.29 6.58
C ILE A 147 14.80 -2.63 7.13
N TRP A 148 15.68 -3.36 7.84
CA TRP A 148 15.31 -4.63 8.47
C TRP A 148 14.18 -4.46 9.48
N THR A 149 14.20 -3.36 10.23
CA THR A 149 13.14 -3.01 11.19
C THR A 149 11.82 -2.70 10.49
N MET A 150 11.85 -1.89 9.42
CA MET A 150 10.66 -1.60 8.62
C MET A 150 10.08 -2.88 8.03
N LEU A 151 10.87 -3.71 7.34
CA LEU A 151 10.37 -4.98 6.80
C LEU A 151 9.84 -5.94 7.88
N SER A 152 10.40 -5.91 9.09
CA SER A 152 9.98 -6.77 10.20
C SER A 152 8.69 -6.32 10.89
N ILE A 153 8.34 -5.03 10.78
CA ILE A 153 7.18 -4.45 11.48
C ILE A 153 6.11 -4.05 10.47
N ASN A 154 6.46 -3.17 9.53
CA ASN A 154 5.58 -2.69 8.48
C ASN A 154 6.39 -2.06 7.33
N PRO A 155 6.28 -2.56 6.09
CA PRO A 155 7.05 -2.07 4.95
C PRO A 155 6.52 -0.74 4.37
N GLU A 156 5.41 -0.18 4.85
CA GLU A 156 4.81 1.05 4.31
C GLU A 156 5.83 2.19 4.05
N PRO A 157 6.76 2.53 4.97
CA PRO A 157 7.70 3.62 4.71
C PRO A 157 8.67 3.32 3.55
N ILE A 158 8.99 2.04 3.32
CA ILE A 158 9.81 1.61 2.17
C ILE A 158 8.99 1.82 0.89
N ILE A 159 7.74 1.35 0.87
CA ILE A 159 6.87 1.47 -0.31
C ILE A 159 6.64 2.93 -0.67
N LEU A 160 6.34 3.80 0.31
CA LEU A 160 6.08 5.22 0.06
C LEU A 160 7.29 5.98 -0.50
N GLN A 161 8.51 5.57 -0.13
CA GLN A 161 9.74 6.16 -0.69
C GLN A 161 10.02 5.67 -2.12
N ILE A 162 9.67 4.42 -2.44
CA ILE A 162 9.82 3.86 -3.79
C ILE A 162 8.71 4.32 -4.74
N LEU A 163 7.50 4.55 -4.22
CA LEU A 163 6.32 4.98 -4.96
C LEU A 163 5.90 6.41 -4.58
N PRO A 164 6.76 7.42 -4.72
CA PRO A 164 6.46 8.76 -4.21
C PRO A 164 5.30 9.40 -4.96
N LYS A 165 4.39 10.05 -4.21
CA LYS A 165 3.27 10.83 -4.78
C LYS A 165 3.72 11.89 -5.79
N SER A 166 4.91 12.47 -5.62
CA SER A 166 5.49 13.44 -6.55
C SER A 166 5.72 12.90 -7.96
N HIS A 167 5.79 11.57 -8.13
CA HIS A 167 5.88 10.88 -9.42
C HIS A 167 4.51 10.34 -9.88
N GLY A 168 3.42 10.88 -9.32
CA GLY A 168 2.05 10.57 -9.70
C GLY A 168 1.52 9.24 -9.16
N TRP A 169 2.15 8.65 -8.15
CA TRP A 169 1.61 7.46 -7.48
C TRP A 169 0.42 7.82 -6.58
N PRO A 170 -0.64 7.02 -6.54
CA PRO A 170 -1.84 7.29 -5.74
C PRO A 170 -1.62 6.87 -4.28
N VAL A 171 -0.60 7.39 -3.62
CA VAL A 171 -0.27 7.12 -2.21
C VAL A 171 -0.09 8.45 -1.45
N PRO A 172 -0.04 8.43 -0.11
CA PRO A 172 0.27 9.62 0.67
C PRO A 172 1.60 10.26 0.35
N THR A 173 1.65 11.57 0.50
CA THR A 173 2.92 12.30 0.51
C THR A 173 3.72 11.88 1.74
N TYR A 174 4.84 11.18 1.53
CA TYR A 174 5.78 10.79 2.58
C TYR A 174 6.60 11.99 3.04
N ALA A 175 6.52 12.33 4.33
CA ALA A 175 7.31 13.42 4.91
C ALA A 175 8.62 12.90 5.52
N GLY A 176 8.60 11.72 6.14
CA GLY A 176 9.77 11.10 6.75
C GLY A 176 9.43 10.26 7.97
N VAL A 177 10.46 9.90 8.72
CA VAL A 177 10.37 9.04 9.91
C VAL A 177 11.18 9.62 11.06
N CYS A 178 10.71 9.40 12.29
CA CYS A 178 11.45 9.71 13.50
C CYS A 178 11.28 8.62 14.56
N GLY A 179 12.34 7.86 14.81
CA GLY A 179 12.26 6.66 15.63
C GLY A 179 11.32 5.63 14.97
N ARG A 180 10.35 5.10 15.72
CA ARG A 180 9.29 4.19 15.24
C ARG A 180 8.01 4.93 14.90
N LEU A 181 8.13 6.09 14.27
CA LEU A 181 7.00 6.92 13.88
C LEU A 181 7.21 7.36 12.43
N GLU A 182 6.26 7.03 11.58
CA GLU A 182 6.15 7.54 10.22
C GLU A 182 5.28 8.80 10.21
N VAL A 183 5.63 9.76 9.34
CA VAL A 183 4.85 10.97 9.11
C VAL A 183 4.47 11.06 7.63
N VAL A 184 3.17 11.15 7.37
CA VAL A 184 2.59 11.29 6.02
C VAL A 184 1.57 12.43 5.98
N ALA A 185 1.28 12.95 4.79
CA ALA A 185 0.18 13.89 4.61
C ALA A 185 -1.18 13.22 4.87
N HIS A 186 -2.13 13.99 5.39
CA HIS A 186 -3.53 13.55 5.48
C HIS A 186 -4.20 13.70 4.12
N GLU A 187 -4.48 12.59 3.44
CA GLU A 187 -4.93 12.58 2.04
C GLU A 187 -6.45 12.56 1.86
N GLY A 188 -7.24 12.61 2.92
CA GLY A 188 -8.70 12.71 2.86
C GLY A 188 -9.39 11.72 3.78
N GLU A 189 -10.67 11.46 3.52
CA GLU A 189 -11.49 10.54 4.30
C GLU A 189 -11.60 9.18 3.58
N PRO A 190 -11.68 8.04 4.30
CA PRO A 190 -11.92 6.73 3.71
C PRO A 190 -13.17 6.72 2.82
N ILE A 191 -13.09 6.11 1.64
CA ILE A 191 -14.22 6.04 0.68
C ILE A 191 -15.43 5.31 1.30
N SER A 192 -15.19 4.35 2.20
CA SER A 192 -16.25 3.68 2.98
C SER A 192 -17.14 4.64 3.78
N SER A 193 -16.59 5.79 4.22
CA SER A 193 -17.34 6.85 4.90
C SER A 193 -18.09 7.77 3.93
N LEU A 194 -17.76 7.70 2.63
CA LEU A 194 -18.27 8.59 1.58
C LEU A 194 -19.35 7.93 0.70
N LEU A 195 -19.98 6.85 1.16
CA LEU A 195 -20.97 6.12 0.35
C LEU A 195 -22.26 6.90 0.04
N HIS A 196 -22.51 8.03 0.71
CA HIS A 196 -23.70 8.87 0.47
C HIS A 196 -23.45 10.08 -0.43
N ILE A 197 -22.25 10.23 -1.00
CA ILE A 197 -21.96 11.32 -1.95
C ILE A 197 -22.70 11.14 -3.28
N LYS A 198 -22.78 12.23 -4.05
CA LYS A 198 -23.34 12.21 -5.42
C LYS A 198 -22.68 11.11 -6.25
N TRP A 199 -23.49 10.32 -6.95
CA TRP A 199 -23.02 9.15 -7.73
C TRP A 199 -21.92 9.50 -8.73
N HIS A 200 -21.95 10.70 -9.32
CA HIS A 200 -20.87 11.15 -10.22
C HIS A 200 -19.49 11.25 -9.54
N ARG A 201 -19.43 11.60 -8.24
CA ARG A 201 -18.15 11.62 -7.51
C ARG A 201 -17.64 10.20 -7.30
N LYS A 202 -18.54 9.26 -7.01
CA LYS A 202 -18.21 7.82 -6.97
C LYS A 202 -17.66 7.33 -8.32
N LEU A 203 -18.22 7.81 -9.43
CA LEU A 203 -17.72 7.51 -10.77
C LEU A 203 -16.30 8.03 -11.01
N LYS A 204 -15.97 9.26 -10.54
CA LYS A 204 -14.59 9.78 -10.56
C LYS A 204 -13.64 8.92 -9.74
N TYR A 205 -14.05 8.51 -8.54
CA TYR A 205 -13.23 7.64 -7.69
C TYR A 205 -13.00 6.28 -8.34
N ALA A 206 -14.05 5.67 -8.91
CA ALA A 206 -13.94 4.41 -9.65
C ALA A 206 -12.95 4.51 -10.83
N LYS A 207 -12.98 5.62 -11.58
CA LYS A 207 -11.99 5.86 -12.64
C LYS A 207 -10.56 5.87 -12.10
N LYS A 208 -10.31 6.62 -11.01
CA LYS A 208 -8.99 6.71 -10.40
C LYS A 208 -8.53 5.40 -9.76
N ILE A 209 -9.45 4.59 -9.24
CA ILE A 209 -9.20 3.23 -8.73
C ILE A 209 -8.73 2.31 -9.87
N LEU A 210 -9.41 2.34 -11.02
CA LEU A 210 -9.00 1.57 -12.20
C LEU A 210 -7.64 2.04 -12.73
N ASP A 211 -7.38 3.35 -12.73
CA ASP A 211 -6.08 3.92 -13.11
C ASP A 211 -4.97 3.48 -12.15
N ALA A 212 -5.23 3.49 -10.84
CA ALA A 212 -4.31 3.00 -9.83
C ALA A 212 -3.96 1.51 -10.03
N ALA A 213 -4.93 0.68 -10.40
CA ALA A 213 -4.69 -0.74 -10.67
C ALA A 213 -3.73 -0.94 -11.85
N MET A 214 -3.89 -0.12 -12.90
CA MET A 214 -2.97 -0.12 -14.04
C MET A 214 -1.58 0.41 -13.62
N ASP A 215 -1.52 1.47 -12.83
CA ASP A 215 -0.26 2.06 -12.35
C ASP A 215 0.54 1.07 -11.50
N PHE A 216 -0.06 0.48 -10.47
CA PHE A 216 0.59 -0.52 -9.61
C PHE A 216 1.04 -1.76 -10.38
N THR A 217 0.30 -2.16 -11.42
CA THR A 217 0.69 -3.30 -12.25
C THR A 217 1.78 -2.95 -13.27
N PHE A 218 1.77 -1.77 -13.90
CA PHE A 218 2.59 -1.51 -15.10
C PHE A 218 3.57 -0.34 -15.02
N LYS A 219 3.29 0.69 -14.23
CA LYS A 219 3.96 1.99 -14.33
C LYS A 219 5.43 1.97 -13.93
N HIS A 220 5.80 1.20 -12.92
CA HIS A 220 7.18 1.15 -12.46
C HIS A 220 8.03 0.34 -13.45
N ASP A 221 9.21 0.83 -13.83
CA ASP A 221 10.05 0.24 -14.89
C ASP A 221 10.51 -1.19 -14.62
N ARG A 222 10.87 -1.51 -13.37
CA ARG A 222 11.33 -2.84 -12.97
C ARG A 222 10.33 -3.69 -12.19
N PHE A 223 9.56 -3.11 -11.27
CA PHE A 223 8.71 -3.86 -10.37
C PHE A 223 7.22 -3.76 -10.70
N ARG A 224 6.43 -4.75 -10.29
CA ARG A 224 4.97 -4.67 -10.16
C ARG A 224 4.61 -4.75 -8.69
N PHE A 225 3.56 -4.06 -8.29
CA PHE A 225 3.12 -3.97 -6.90
C PHE A 225 1.72 -4.55 -6.81
N TYR A 226 1.54 -5.67 -6.13
CA TYR A 226 0.22 -6.23 -5.88
C TYR A 226 -0.17 -6.00 -4.43
N LEU A 227 -1.05 -5.03 -4.21
CA LEU A 227 -1.57 -4.73 -2.87
C LEU A 227 -2.58 -5.79 -2.48
N MET A 228 -2.46 -6.35 -1.28
CA MET A 228 -3.32 -7.43 -0.83
C MET A 228 -4.67 -6.94 -0.29
N ASP A 229 -4.77 -5.67 0.11
CA ASP A 229 -5.99 -5.06 0.64
C ASP A 229 -6.39 -3.82 -0.18
N TRP A 230 -7.48 -3.94 -0.93
CA TRP A 230 -8.07 -2.86 -1.73
C TRP A 230 -9.35 -2.29 -1.09
N SER A 231 -9.64 -2.62 0.17
CA SER A 231 -10.88 -2.21 0.83
C SER A 231 -11.12 -0.71 0.76
N LEU A 232 -12.40 -0.31 0.72
CA LEU A 232 -12.78 1.10 0.68
C LEU A 232 -12.41 1.87 1.96
N ASP A 233 -12.02 1.17 3.03
CA ASP A 233 -11.46 1.76 4.25
C ASP A 233 -10.00 2.21 4.05
N ASN A 234 -9.26 1.53 3.18
CA ASN A 234 -7.83 1.79 2.90
C ASN A 234 -7.58 2.67 1.68
N ILE A 235 -8.65 3.15 1.03
CA ILE A 235 -8.59 4.14 -0.03
C ILE A 235 -9.29 5.40 0.47
N VAL A 236 -8.54 6.49 0.57
CA VAL A 236 -9.08 7.78 1.00
C VAL A 236 -9.29 8.71 -0.19
N ALA A 237 -10.24 9.63 -0.08
CA ALA A 237 -10.49 10.67 -1.07
C ALA A 237 -10.54 12.06 -0.43
N ASN A 238 -9.95 13.05 -1.09
CA ASN A 238 -9.99 14.44 -0.63
C ASN A 238 -11.07 15.28 -1.33
N GLU A 239 -11.16 16.55 -0.92
CA GLU A 239 -12.10 17.54 -1.46
C GLU A 239 -11.92 17.81 -2.96
N LYS A 240 -10.75 17.50 -3.53
CA LYS A 240 -10.45 17.65 -4.97
C LYS A 240 -10.78 16.39 -5.78
N ASP A 241 -11.47 15.43 -5.17
CA ASP A 241 -11.75 14.11 -5.74
C ASP A 241 -10.51 13.26 -6.05
N GLU A 242 -9.33 13.60 -5.50
CA GLU A 242 -8.13 12.77 -5.61
C GLU A 242 -8.18 11.63 -4.60
N ILE A 243 -7.69 10.45 -4.99
CA ILE A 243 -7.64 9.28 -4.11
C ILE A 243 -6.21 8.95 -3.68
N SER A 244 -6.05 8.24 -2.57
CA SER A 244 -4.77 7.66 -2.15
C SER A 244 -4.96 6.35 -1.38
N PHE A 245 -4.08 5.38 -1.62
CA PHE A 245 -4.01 4.12 -0.89
C PHE A 245 -3.16 4.33 0.36
N VAL A 246 -3.77 4.16 1.55
CA VAL A 246 -3.17 4.56 2.83
C VAL A 246 -2.69 3.41 3.69
N ASP A 247 -2.96 2.17 3.29
CA ASP A 247 -2.44 0.95 3.91
C ASP A 247 -1.61 0.18 2.89
N LEU A 248 -0.29 0.13 3.10
CA LEU A 248 0.67 -0.47 2.18
C LEU A 248 1.52 -1.55 2.88
N GLU A 249 0.97 -2.16 3.94
CA GLU A 249 1.69 -3.13 4.75
C GLU A 249 1.84 -4.50 4.08
N ASP A 250 0.80 -4.93 3.36
CA ASP A 250 0.72 -6.25 2.74
C ASP A 250 0.81 -6.11 1.22
N VAL A 251 2.00 -6.38 0.68
CA VAL A 251 2.32 -6.16 -0.74
C VAL A 251 3.23 -7.24 -1.29
N ILE A 252 2.90 -7.72 -2.50
CA ILE A 252 3.81 -8.54 -3.30
C ILE A 252 4.50 -7.62 -4.30
N VAL A 253 5.83 -7.60 -4.27
CA VAL A 253 6.67 -6.88 -5.23
C VAL A 253 7.26 -7.90 -6.19
N LEU A 254 6.82 -7.87 -7.44
CA LEU A 254 7.29 -8.75 -8.50
C LEU A 254 8.36 -8.07 -9.35
N ASP A 255 9.54 -8.67 -9.49
CA ASP A 255 10.61 -8.21 -10.37
C ASP A 255 10.36 -8.67 -11.81
N LYS A 256 10.18 -7.70 -12.71
CA LYS A 256 9.97 -7.98 -14.15
C LYS A 256 11.28 -8.38 -14.84
N HIS A 257 12.42 -8.02 -14.28
CA HIS A 257 13.73 -8.16 -14.92
C HIS A 257 14.51 -9.31 -14.29
N ILE A 258 14.05 -10.53 -14.55
CA ILE A 258 14.70 -11.75 -14.09
C ILE A 258 15.08 -12.66 -15.26
N SER A 259 15.97 -13.60 -14.99
CA SER A 259 16.12 -14.80 -15.80
C SER A 259 15.42 -15.96 -15.10
N PRO A 260 14.24 -16.41 -15.58
CA PRO A 260 13.48 -17.45 -14.90
C PRO A 260 14.27 -18.77 -14.90
N ARG A 261 14.34 -19.39 -13.73
CA ARG A 261 14.92 -20.73 -13.54
C ARG A 261 13.89 -21.80 -13.93
N LYS A 262 14.35 -23.06 -14.02
CA LYS A 262 13.53 -24.21 -14.48
C LYS A 262 12.27 -24.46 -13.65
N ASP A 263 12.25 -24.02 -12.39
CA ASP A 263 11.11 -24.10 -11.46
C ASP A 263 9.98 -23.11 -11.79
N LEU A 264 10.19 -22.16 -12.71
CA LEU A 264 9.20 -21.19 -13.18
C LEU A 264 8.73 -21.52 -14.62
N ALA A 265 8.23 -22.73 -14.83
CA ALA A 265 7.79 -23.18 -16.17
C ALA A 265 6.69 -22.28 -16.77
N ASP A 266 5.83 -21.73 -15.92
CA ASP A 266 4.70 -20.88 -16.33
C ASP A 266 5.02 -19.39 -16.31
N TRP A 267 6.30 -19.00 -16.16
CA TRP A 267 6.69 -17.59 -16.00
C TRP A 267 6.11 -16.71 -17.10
N TYR A 268 6.15 -17.13 -18.36
CA TYR A 268 5.67 -16.34 -19.50
C TYR A 268 4.15 -16.41 -19.71
N GLN A 269 3.44 -17.18 -18.89
CA GLN A 269 1.98 -17.20 -18.88
C GLN A 269 1.45 -16.10 -17.94
N ARG A 270 0.19 -15.71 -18.16
CA ARG A 270 -0.50 -14.78 -17.26
C ARG A 270 -1.23 -15.58 -16.19
N TYR A 271 -1.17 -15.11 -14.96
CA TYR A 271 -2.01 -15.63 -13.89
C TYR A 271 -3.31 -14.83 -13.80
N ASN A 272 -4.42 -15.48 -14.14
CA ASN A 272 -5.74 -14.95 -13.84
C ASN A 272 -6.22 -15.53 -12.51
N ARG A 273 -6.81 -14.69 -11.66
CA ARG A 273 -7.37 -15.14 -10.37
C ARG A 273 -8.27 -16.36 -10.55
N GLU A 274 -7.96 -17.41 -9.80
CA GLU A 274 -8.82 -18.58 -9.66
C GLU A 274 -10.05 -18.21 -8.80
N LEU A 275 -11.25 -18.68 -9.18
CA LEU A 275 -12.51 -18.44 -8.45
C LEU A 275 -12.55 -19.27 -7.14
N VAL A 276 -11.62 -19.03 -6.21
CA VAL A 276 -11.45 -19.84 -4.97
C VAL A 276 -12.31 -19.34 -3.80
N GLY A 277 -13.19 -18.35 -4.01
CA GLY A 277 -14.13 -17.89 -2.97
C GLY A 277 -14.52 -16.42 -3.07
N PRO A 278 -15.30 -15.91 -2.09
CA PRO A 278 -15.65 -14.49 -2.00
C PRO A 278 -14.44 -13.64 -1.58
N GLY A 279 -14.49 -12.33 -1.89
CA GLY A 279 -13.47 -11.36 -1.46
C GLY A 279 -12.10 -11.53 -2.11
N PHE A 280 -11.07 -10.90 -1.50
CA PHE A 280 -9.69 -10.85 -1.99
C PHE A 280 -8.90 -12.16 -1.79
N THR A 281 -9.46 -13.30 -2.20
CA THR A 281 -8.72 -14.58 -2.20
C THR A 281 -7.83 -14.68 -3.44
N PHE A 282 -6.54 -14.96 -3.24
CA PHE A 282 -5.55 -15.11 -4.30
C PHE A 282 -4.43 -16.08 -3.87
N SER A 283 -3.71 -16.64 -4.84
CA SER A 283 -2.55 -17.49 -4.61
C SER A 283 -1.26 -16.68 -4.77
N ILE A 284 -0.58 -16.36 -3.67
CA ILE A 284 0.76 -15.75 -3.70
C ILE A 284 1.70 -16.63 -4.52
N GLU A 285 1.61 -17.95 -4.36
CA GLU A 285 2.42 -18.90 -5.12
C GLU A 285 2.25 -18.71 -6.63
N ASN A 286 1.02 -18.71 -7.12
CA ASN A 286 0.77 -18.58 -8.55
C ASN A 286 1.13 -17.17 -9.05
N MET A 287 0.86 -16.12 -8.27
CA MET A 287 1.31 -14.77 -8.61
C MET A 287 2.84 -14.68 -8.74
N CYS A 288 3.58 -15.40 -7.91
CA CYS A 288 5.04 -15.42 -7.94
C CYS A 288 5.60 -16.37 -9.00
N LYS A 289 4.83 -17.33 -9.50
CA LYS A 289 5.23 -18.22 -10.61
C LYS A 289 5.00 -17.65 -12.02
N HIS A 290 4.28 -16.53 -12.13
CA HIS A 290 3.91 -15.90 -13.40
C HIS A 290 4.43 -14.46 -13.50
N HIS A 291 4.81 -14.01 -14.69
CA HIS A 291 5.36 -12.66 -14.93
C HIS A 291 4.32 -11.53 -14.77
N LEU A 292 3.03 -11.89 -14.79
CA LEU A 292 1.91 -10.95 -14.76
C LEU A 292 0.68 -11.62 -14.15
N SER A 293 0.07 -10.95 -13.17
CA SER A 293 -1.22 -11.32 -12.60
C SER A 293 -2.24 -10.19 -12.79
N ASP A 294 -3.50 -10.56 -12.93
CA ASP A 294 -4.63 -9.63 -12.95
C ASP A 294 -5.14 -9.22 -11.55
N HIS A 295 -4.43 -9.56 -10.47
CA HIS A 295 -4.86 -9.33 -9.09
C HIS A 295 -5.36 -7.90 -8.82
N ASN A 296 -4.53 -6.87 -9.10
CA ASN A 296 -4.94 -5.47 -8.88
C ASN A 296 -6.16 -5.09 -9.72
N LEU A 297 -6.24 -5.64 -10.94
CA LEU A 297 -7.33 -5.37 -11.87
C LEU A 297 -8.63 -5.97 -11.34
N TRP A 298 -8.57 -7.23 -10.89
CA TRP A 298 -9.69 -7.90 -10.27
C TRP A 298 -10.13 -7.19 -8.98
N ALA A 299 -9.18 -6.80 -8.13
CA ALA A 299 -9.46 -6.09 -6.88
C ALA A 299 -10.15 -4.74 -7.14
N ALA A 300 -9.69 -3.98 -8.14
CA ALA A 300 -10.35 -2.77 -8.59
C ALA A 300 -11.78 -3.02 -9.10
N CYS A 301 -11.99 -4.05 -9.92
CA CYS A 301 -13.34 -4.45 -10.36
C CYS A 301 -14.24 -4.83 -9.18
N TYR A 302 -13.68 -5.56 -8.20
CA TYR A 302 -14.41 -6.03 -7.03
C TYR A 302 -14.91 -4.88 -6.16
N ILE A 303 -14.08 -3.88 -5.86
CA ILE A 303 -14.55 -2.77 -5.02
C ILE A 303 -15.51 -1.81 -5.73
N ILE A 304 -15.48 -1.74 -7.06
CA ILE A 304 -16.42 -0.88 -7.81
C ILE A 304 -17.76 -1.56 -8.08
N ALA A 305 -17.78 -2.88 -8.26
CA ALA A 305 -18.92 -3.62 -8.81
C ALA A 305 -19.24 -4.95 -8.13
N GLY A 306 -18.43 -5.40 -7.17
CA GLY A 306 -18.58 -6.68 -6.48
C GLY A 306 -19.83 -6.79 -5.60
N ASP A 307 -19.88 -7.85 -4.82
CA ASP A 307 -21.02 -8.18 -3.96
C ASP A 307 -20.97 -7.53 -2.57
N ASP A 308 -19.77 -7.17 -2.07
CA ASP A 308 -19.61 -6.50 -0.78
C ASP A 308 -19.48 -4.98 -0.93
N LYS A 309 -20.58 -4.26 -0.63
CA LYS A 309 -20.68 -2.79 -0.62
C LYS A 309 -19.99 -2.12 -1.84
N PRO A 310 -20.34 -2.51 -3.07
CA PRO A 310 -19.75 -1.96 -4.28
C PRO A 310 -19.92 -0.44 -4.39
N LEU A 311 -18.87 0.24 -4.83
CA LEU A 311 -18.86 1.69 -4.93
C LEU A 311 -19.91 2.24 -5.92
N LEU A 312 -20.14 1.58 -7.06
CA LEU A 312 -20.99 2.10 -8.13
C LEU A 312 -22.44 1.60 -8.09
N TYR A 313 -22.77 0.60 -7.27
CA TYR A 313 -24.14 0.13 -7.14
C TYR A 313 -24.87 0.77 -5.93
N PRO A 314 -26.21 0.95 -6.03
CA PRO A 314 -27.01 0.80 -7.24
C PRO A 314 -26.73 1.91 -8.27
N ILE A 315 -26.70 1.57 -9.56
CA ILE A 315 -26.58 2.55 -10.65
C ILE A 315 -27.89 3.34 -10.73
N PRO A 316 -27.87 4.70 -10.74
CA PRO A 316 -29.08 5.50 -10.84
C PRO A 316 -29.86 5.19 -12.12
N LYS A 317 -31.19 5.10 -12.03
CA LYS A 317 -32.06 4.74 -13.18
C LYS A 317 -31.85 5.64 -14.40
N THR A 318 -31.62 6.94 -14.18
CA THR A 318 -31.33 7.92 -15.25
C THR A 318 -30.02 7.62 -15.97
N ILE A 319 -29.00 7.19 -15.24
CA ILE A 319 -27.71 6.77 -15.79
C ILE A 319 -27.88 5.46 -16.55
N ASN A 320 -28.55 4.48 -15.95
CA ASN A 320 -28.74 3.18 -16.59
C ASN A 320 -29.52 3.30 -17.91
N ALA A 321 -30.50 4.22 -17.99
CA ALA A 321 -31.25 4.49 -19.23
C ALA A 321 -30.40 5.19 -20.31
N SER A 322 -29.50 6.11 -19.93
CA SER A 322 -28.68 6.88 -20.87
C SER A 322 -27.34 6.21 -21.23
N ARG A 323 -26.87 5.28 -20.38
CA ARG A 323 -25.60 4.56 -20.47
C ARG A 323 -25.80 3.08 -20.11
N PRO A 324 -26.61 2.34 -20.89
CA PRO A 324 -26.99 0.95 -20.57
C PRO A 324 -25.81 -0.03 -20.62
N HIS A 325 -24.69 0.36 -21.25
CA HIS A 325 -23.51 -0.49 -21.34
C HIS A 325 -22.64 -0.49 -20.08
N LEU A 326 -22.84 0.45 -19.15
CA LEU A 326 -22.04 0.52 -17.93
C LEU A 326 -22.16 -0.77 -17.11
N ASP A 327 -23.40 -1.20 -16.84
CA ASP A 327 -23.69 -2.37 -16.03
C ASP A 327 -23.06 -3.64 -16.61
N LYS A 328 -23.16 -3.80 -17.94
CA LYS A 328 -22.51 -4.89 -18.67
C LYS A 328 -20.98 -4.86 -18.52
N LEU A 329 -20.35 -3.69 -18.67
CA LEU A 329 -18.89 -3.57 -18.55
C LEU A 329 -18.41 -3.83 -17.11
N LEU A 330 -19.18 -3.43 -16.10
CA LEU A 330 -18.90 -3.72 -14.69
C LEU A 330 -18.98 -5.23 -14.41
N TYR A 331 -20.00 -5.90 -14.94
CA TYR A 331 -20.13 -7.35 -14.88
C TYR A 331 -18.97 -8.06 -15.58
N GLU A 332 -18.61 -7.63 -16.79
CA GLU A 332 -17.46 -8.18 -17.53
C GLU A 332 -16.14 -7.94 -16.77
N CYS A 333 -15.99 -6.80 -16.07
CA CYS A 333 -14.81 -6.51 -15.25
C CYS A 333 -14.58 -7.62 -14.22
N LEU A 334 -15.66 -8.11 -13.60
CA LEU A 334 -15.58 -9.18 -12.59
C LEU A 334 -15.39 -10.57 -13.20
N ASN A 335 -15.98 -10.84 -14.36
CA ASN A 335 -16.16 -12.21 -14.86
C ASN A 335 -15.43 -12.53 -16.17
N SER A 336 -14.75 -11.58 -16.80
CA SER A 336 -14.06 -11.79 -18.08
C SER A 336 -12.77 -12.60 -17.93
N ASP A 337 -12.49 -13.42 -18.95
CA ASP A 337 -11.22 -14.15 -19.12
C ASP A 337 -10.02 -13.21 -19.42
N ASP A 338 -10.28 -12.02 -19.98
CA ASP A 338 -9.26 -11.00 -20.29
C ASP A 338 -9.62 -9.66 -19.65
N ARG A 339 -9.36 -9.58 -18.35
CA ARG A 339 -9.63 -8.40 -17.54
C ARG A 339 -8.79 -7.19 -17.94
N PHE A 340 -7.60 -7.39 -18.50
CA PHE A 340 -6.74 -6.30 -18.99
C PHE A 340 -7.43 -5.51 -20.11
N LYS A 341 -8.02 -6.23 -21.08
CA LYS A 341 -8.79 -5.61 -22.16
C LYS A 341 -10.07 -4.98 -21.64
N THR A 342 -10.77 -5.65 -20.73
CA THR A 342 -12.05 -5.17 -20.19
C THR A 342 -11.89 -3.89 -19.39
N ILE A 343 -10.87 -3.79 -18.52
CA ILE A 343 -10.58 -2.57 -17.77
C ILE A 343 -10.26 -1.40 -18.69
N SER A 344 -9.48 -1.61 -19.75
CA SER A 344 -9.16 -0.55 -20.71
C SER A 344 -10.43 0.04 -21.35
N LYS A 345 -11.39 -0.84 -21.71
CA LYS A 345 -12.71 -0.40 -22.23
C LYS A 345 -13.53 0.32 -21.17
N LEU A 346 -13.57 -0.20 -19.94
CA LEU A 346 -14.32 0.39 -18.84
C LEU A 346 -13.77 1.77 -18.46
N GLN A 347 -12.44 1.93 -18.39
CA GLN A 347 -11.77 3.22 -18.14
C GLN A 347 -12.16 4.24 -19.21
N HIS A 348 -12.11 3.86 -20.50
CA HIS A 348 -12.50 4.74 -21.59
C HIS A 348 -13.98 5.13 -21.49
N TYR A 349 -14.87 4.16 -21.27
CA TYR A 349 -16.30 4.41 -21.14
C TYR A 349 -16.63 5.34 -19.97
N ILE A 350 -15.97 5.14 -18.82
CA ILE A 350 -16.13 6.02 -17.65
C ILE A 350 -15.59 7.43 -17.94
N SER A 351 -14.45 7.56 -18.64
CA SER A 351 -13.93 8.87 -19.07
C SER A 351 -14.95 9.63 -19.91
N ASP A 352 -15.56 8.96 -20.91
CA ASP A 352 -16.56 9.58 -21.78
C ASP A 352 -17.79 10.02 -20.98
N MET A 353 -18.22 9.21 -20.00
CA MET A 353 -19.30 9.60 -19.09
C MET A 353 -18.95 10.82 -18.23
N LEU A 354 -17.70 10.94 -17.78
CA LEU A 354 -17.24 12.06 -16.97
C LEU A 354 -17.06 13.37 -17.77
N LEU A 355 -17.00 13.29 -19.10
CA LEU A 355 -17.00 14.46 -19.99
C LEU A 355 -18.40 14.95 -20.36
N ASP A 356 -19.44 14.14 -20.14
CA ASP A 356 -20.82 14.50 -20.47
C ASP A 356 -21.46 15.37 -19.38
N GLU A 357 -21.35 16.70 -19.54
CA GLU A 357 -21.89 17.70 -18.60
C GLU A 357 -23.41 17.57 -18.37
N LYS A 358 -24.16 17.11 -19.39
CA LYS A 358 -25.62 16.89 -19.27
C LYS A 358 -25.93 15.73 -18.33
N LEU A 359 -25.08 14.70 -18.36
CA LEU A 359 -25.19 13.51 -17.52
C LEU A 359 -24.82 13.79 -16.05
N LEU A 360 -23.96 14.78 -15.84
CA LEU A 360 -23.51 15.24 -14.52
C LEU A 360 -24.46 16.23 -13.84
N GLY A 361 -25.51 16.68 -14.54
CA GLY A 361 -26.41 17.73 -14.05
C GLY A 361 -25.71 19.08 -13.88
N LEU A 362 -24.59 19.30 -14.59
CA LEU A 362 -23.83 20.54 -14.62
C LEU A 362 -24.35 21.44 -15.76
N THR A 363 -25.66 21.66 -15.85
CA THR A 363 -26.16 22.78 -16.65
C THR A 363 -25.87 24.06 -15.89
N THR A 364 -24.83 24.77 -16.30
CA THR A 364 -24.67 26.18 -15.99
C THR A 364 -25.91 26.91 -16.50
N VAL A 365 -26.70 27.45 -15.57
CA VAL A 365 -27.66 28.49 -15.91
C VAL A 365 -26.83 29.67 -16.41
N ARG A 366 -26.89 29.91 -17.73
CA ARG A 366 -26.37 31.14 -18.35
C ARG A 366 -27.34 32.28 -18.09
#